data_AF-A0A3E0DRA6-F1
#
_entry.id   AF-A0A3E0DRA6-F1
#
_cell.length_a   1.000
_cell.length_b   1.000
_cell.length_c   1.000
_cell.angle_alpha   90.00
_cell.angle_beta   90.00
_cell.angle_gamma   90.00
#
_symmetry.space_group_name_H-M   'P 1'
#
loop_
_entity.id
_entity.type
_entity.pdbx_description
1 polymer ?
#
loop_
_entity_poly.entity_id
_entity_poly.type
_entity_poly.pdbx_seq_one_letter_code
_entity_poly.pdbx_strand_id
1 'polypeptide(L)'
;MISILKTLLHLSLLFSLLYQPAWADLVVKKSRSSICHTPESASYSRTKNFKPYDTINDCLASGGRLPKGQKNDSSTINQTAQGKSNLVTYKRSYFGHGWDDEDRDCQNTRQEVLISTSAASVRFADNQECRVTFGRWISMYSGKILFDASKVDIDHVVPLKWAWEHGAQVWNKTKREQFANDPINLVPVEASLNRSKGAKGLDEWLPPANQAQYKARFQRIVLKYGLHY
;
A
#
# COMPACT_ATOMS: atom_id res chain seq x y z
N MET A 1 -32.92 -59.32 -34.69
CA MET A 1 -31.54 -58.77 -34.71
C MET A 1 -31.60 -57.37 -34.11
N ILE A 2 -31.39 -57.19 -32.80
CA ILE A 2 -30.12 -57.07 -32.03
C ILE A 2 -29.71 -55.60 -31.82
N SER A 3 -29.32 -55.30 -30.56
CA SER A 3 -28.66 -54.10 -29.99
C SER A 3 -29.52 -52.84 -29.86
N ILE A 4 -29.98 -52.40 -28.68
CA ILE A 4 -29.32 -52.17 -27.37
C ILE A 4 -27.98 -51.44 -27.53
N LEU A 5 -27.96 -50.13 -27.29
CA LEU A 5 -26.78 -49.45 -26.77
C LEU A 5 -27.18 -48.42 -25.71
N LYS A 6 -26.83 -48.77 -24.47
CA LYS A 6 -26.81 -47.92 -23.28
C LYS A 6 -25.68 -46.90 -23.41
N THR A 7 -25.88 -45.67 -22.98
CA THR A 7 -24.82 -44.75 -22.53
C THR A 7 -25.49 -43.63 -21.73
N LEU A 8 -25.69 -43.87 -20.43
CA LEU A 8 -24.88 -43.32 -19.34
C LEU A 8 -25.09 -41.81 -19.14
N LEU A 9 -26.01 -41.53 -18.20
CA LEU A 9 -26.11 -40.30 -17.42
C LEU A 9 -24.73 -39.94 -16.85
N HIS A 10 -24.18 -38.78 -17.21
CA HIS A 10 -23.12 -38.14 -16.43
C HIS A 10 -23.66 -36.87 -15.78
N LEU A 11 -24.15 -37.07 -14.55
CA LEU A 11 -24.39 -36.01 -13.58
C LEU A 11 -23.02 -35.44 -13.18
N SER A 12 -22.60 -34.37 -13.85
CA SER A 12 -21.42 -33.60 -13.47
C SER A 12 -21.79 -32.68 -12.31
N LEU A 13 -21.57 -33.18 -11.09
CA LEU A 13 -21.67 -32.40 -9.87
C LEU A 13 -20.51 -31.39 -9.84
N LEU A 14 -20.79 -30.15 -10.26
CA LEU A 14 -19.89 -29.01 -10.09
C LEU A 14 -19.79 -28.68 -8.60
N PHE A 15 -18.81 -29.26 -7.91
CA PHE A 15 -18.41 -28.85 -6.58
C PHE A 15 -17.60 -27.56 -6.70
N SER A 16 -18.29 -26.42 -6.71
CA SER A 16 -17.68 -25.10 -6.58
C SER A 16 -17.07 -24.97 -5.18
N LEU A 17 -15.78 -25.29 -5.07
CA LEU A 17 -14.93 -24.90 -3.95
C LEU A 17 -14.84 -23.37 -3.94
N LEU A 18 -15.65 -22.75 -3.07
CA LEU A 18 -15.47 -21.36 -2.65
C LEU A 18 -14.13 -21.26 -1.93
N TYR A 19 -13.08 -20.92 -2.67
CA TYR A 19 -11.82 -20.48 -2.10
C TYR A 19 -12.04 -19.08 -1.51
N GLN A 20 -12.38 -19.02 -0.22
CA GLN A 20 -12.29 -17.78 0.53
C GLN A 20 -10.84 -17.61 1.01
N PRO A 21 -10.12 -16.55 0.61
CA PRO A 21 -8.91 -16.19 1.31
C PRO A 21 -9.32 -15.62 2.67
N ALA A 22 -9.27 -16.43 3.71
CA ALA A 22 -9.45 -15.97 5.09
C ALA A 22 -8.21 -15.16 5.51
N TRP A 23 -8.15 -13.90 5.08
CA TRP A 23 -7.39 -12.90 5.81
C TRP A 23 -8.21 -12.69 7.08
N ALA A 24 -7.87 -13.41 8.15
CA ALA A 24 -8.51 -13.18 9.42
C ALA A 24 -8.24 -11.73 9.82
N ASP A 25 -9.27 -10.88 9.75
CA ASP A 25 -9.21 -9.52 10.27
C ASP A 25 -8.67 -9.61 11.69
N LEU A 26 -7.55 -8.92 11.94
CA LEU A 26 -6.87 -8.94 13.23
C LEU A 26 -7.69 -8.08 14.22
N VAL A 27 -8.76 -8.66 14.77
CA VAL A 27 -9.65 -8.04 15.76
C VAL A 27 -9.00 -7.90 17.14
N VAL A 28 -9.50 -7.00 18.00
CA VAL A 28 -9.11 -7.00 19.42
C VAL A 28 -9.78 -8.16 20.15
N LYS A 29 -9.00 -8.90 20.95
CA LYS A 29 -9.46 -10.10 21.68
C LYS A 29 -9.64 -9.83 23.17
N LYS A 30 -10.85 -9.97 23.70
CA LYS A 30 -11.09 -10.00 25.16
C LYS A 30 -11.01 -11.43 25.70
N SER A 31 -10.02 -11.71 26.53
CA SER A 31 -9.90 -13.01 27.21
C SER A 31 -10.95 -13.20 28.31
N ARG A 32 -11.09 -14.45 28.81
CA ARG A 32 -11.99 -14.78 29.92
C ARG A 32 -11.68 -14.02 31.22
N SER A 33 -10.44 -13.58 31.41
CA SER A 33 -10.02 -12.74 32.54
C SER A 33 -10.24 -11.25 32.29
N SER A 34 -11.09 -10.91 31.33
CA SER A 34 -11.41 -9.54 30.89
C SER A 34 -10.20 -8.74 30.40
N ILE A 35 -9.16 -9.39 29.88
CA ILE A 35 -7.98 -8.69 29.33
C ILE A 35 -8.16 -8.48 27.82
N CYS A 36 -8.06 -7.23 27.37
CA CYS A 36 -8.13 -6.84 25.97
C CYS A 36 -6.74 -6.91 25.31
N HIS A 37 -6.60 -7.74 24.28
CA HIS A 37 -5.37 -7.96 23.54
C HIS A 37 -5.49 -7.39 22.13
N THR A 38 -4.65 -6.41 21.80
CA THR A 38 -4.47 -5.98 20.40
C THR A 38 -3.58 -6.98 19.65
N PRO A 39 -3.62 -7.00 18.30
CA PRO A 39 -2.78 -7.85 17.47
C PRO A 39 -1.27 -7.76 17.78
N GLU A 40 -0.82 -6.60 18.26
CA GLU A 40 0.57 -6.29 18.61
C GLU A 40 0.97 -6.81 20.00
N SER A 41 0.01 -7.19 20.84
CA SER A 41 0.32 -7.66 22.19
C SER A 41 0.96 -9.06 22.19
N ALA A 42 2.00 -9.26 23.00
CA ALA A 42 2.75 -10.53 23.09
C ALA A 42 1.90 -11.76 23.50
N SER A 43 0.67 -11.55 23.96
CA SER A 43 -0.26 -12.63 24.33
C SER A 43 -1.38 -12.83 23.31
N TYR A 44 -1.45 -12.03 22.24
CA TYR A 44 -2.52 -12.07 21.25
C TYR A 44 -2.68 -13.42 20.56
N SER A 45 -1.57 -14.04 20.17
CA SER A 45 -1.54 -15.35 19.51
C SER A 45 -1.88 -16.50 20.47
N ARG A 46 -1.64 -16.32 21.78
CA ARG A 46 -1.90 -17.28 22.86
C ARG A 46 -3.35 -17.24 23.35
N THR A 47 -4.04 -16.12 23.18
CA THR A 47 -5.47 -15.98 23.52
C THR A 47 -6.34 -16.65 22.46
N LYS A 48 -6.63 -17.95 22.63
CA LYS A 48 -7.47 -18.75 21.71
C LYS A 48 -8.97 -18.64 22.00
N ASN A 49 -9.35 -18.46 23.26
CA ASN A 49 -10.74 -18.27 23.69
C ASN A 49 -10.98 -16.79 24.03
N PHE A 50 -11.74 -16.09 23.20
CA PHE A 50 -11.96 -14.65 23.36
C PHE A 50 -13.32 -14.20 22.83
N LYS A 51 -13.74 -13.01 23.27
CA LYS A 51 -14.80 -12.22 22.62
C LYS A 51 -14.14 -11.15 21.73
N PRO A 52 -14.46 -11.08 20.42
CA PRO A 52 -13.88 -10.09 19.51
C PRO A 52 -14.47 -8.69 19.73
N TYR A 53 -13.68 -7.67 19.43
CA TYR A 53 -14.06 -6.25 19.36
C TYR A 53 -13.31 -5.58 18.21
N ASP A 54 -13.95 -4.59 17.58
CA ASP A 54 -13.35 -3.86 16.45
C ASP A 54 -12.20 -2.96 16.92
N THR A 55 -12.36 -2.33 18.09
CA THR A 55 -11.32 -1.48 18.67
C THR A 55 -10.98 -1.87 20.12
N ILE A 56 -9.82 -1.38 20.58
CA ILE A 56 -9.41 -1.55 21.98
C ILE A 56 -10.37 -0.84 22.93
N ASN A 57 -10.94 0.29 22.51
CA ASN A 57 -11.85 1.09 23.33
C ASN A 57 -13.20 0.40 23.52
N ASP A 58 -13.74 -0.24 22.49
CA ASP A 58 -14.98 -1.02 22.63
C ASP A 58 -14.78 -2.19 23.60
N CYS A 59 -13.61 -2.83 23.54
CA CYS A 59 -13.25 -3.89 24.46
C CYS A 59 -13.17 -3.38 25.91
N LEU A 60 -12.54 -2.21 26.14
CA LEU A 60 -12.45 -1.60 27.46
C LEU A 60 -13.82 -1.14 27.97
N ALA A 61 -14.63 -0.50 27.12
CA ALA A 61 -16.00 -0.07 27.44
C ALA A 61 -16.92 -1.24 27.84
N SER A 62 -16.65 -2.45 27.30
CA SER A 62 -17.35 -3.67 27.71
C SER A 62 -16.97 -4.21 29.11
N GLY A 63 -16.21 -3.46 29.90
CA GLY A 63 -15.64 -3.90 31.18
C GLY A 63 -14.36 -4.72 31.03
N GLY A 64 -13.61 -4.49 29.95
CA GLY A 64 -12.27 -5.07 29.75
C GLY A 64 -11.17 -4.23 30.40
N ARG A 65 -9.97 -4.78 30.52
CA ARG A 65 -8.76 -4.09 31.00
C ARG A 65 -7.55 -4.43 30.15
N LEU A 66 -6.52 -3.59 30.19
CA LEU A 66 -5.26 -3.88 29.49
C LEU A 66 -4.39 -4.92 30.23
N PRO A 67 -3.46 -5.57 29.51
CA PRO A 67 -2.36 -6.32 30.11
C PRO A 67 -1.56 -5.47 31.10
N LYS A 68 -0.99 -6.12 32.13
CA LYS A 68 -0.17 -5.42 33.14
C LYS A 68 1.01 -4.71 32.46
N GLY A 69 1.22 -3.45 32.81
CA GLY A 69 2.31 -2.62 32.26
C GLY A 69 2.00 -1.93 30.94
N GLN A 70 0.86 -2.20 30.29
CA GLN A 70 0.42 -1.43 29.13
C GLN A 70 -0.46 -0.26 29.57
N LYS A 71 -0.08 0.96 29.16
CA LYS A 71 -0.93 2.13 29.27
C LYS A 71 -1.86 2.18 28.06
N ASN A 72 -3.11 2.56 28.30
CA ASN A 72 -4.01 2.89 27.23
C ASN A 72 -3.53 4.22 26.63
N ASP A 73 -2.82 4.19 25.51
CA ASP A 73 -2.54 5.40 24.72
C ASP A 73 -3.83 5.85 24.00
N SER A 74 -4.87 6.11 24.80
CA SER A 74 -6.14 6.69 24.38
C SER A 74 -6.07 8.19 24.13
N SER A 75 -4.88 8.74 23.89
CA SER A 75 -4.72 10.08 23.32
C SER A 75 -5.11 10.19 21.83
N THR A 76 -5.74 9.15 21.23
CA THR A 76 -6.12 9.18 19.81
C THR A 76 -7.54 8.72 19.47
N ILE A 77 -8.48 8.63 20.41
CA ILE A 77 -9.90 8.40 20.06
C ILE A 77 -10.82 9.07 21.09
N ASN A 78 -10.94 10.39 21.00
CA ASN A 78 -12.07 11.15 21.54
C ASN A 78 -12.07 12.54 20.89
N GLN A 79 -12.36 12.60 19.59
CA GLN A 79 -12.80 13.82 18.93
C GLN A 79 -13.76 13.48 17.79
N THR A 80 -14.92 12.91 18.13
CA THR A 80 -16.15 13.33 17.47
C THR A 80 -16.65 14.56 18.23
N ALA A 81 -16.87 15.66 17.50
CA ALA A 81 -17.34 16.97 17.94
C ALA A 81 -16.34 17.86 18.71
N GLN A 82 -15.86 18.89 18.00
CA GLN A 82 -15.17 20.09 18.50
C GLN A 82 -13.82 19.91 19.23
N GLY A 83 -12.73 20.26 18.54
CA GLY A 83 -11.54 20.81 19.22
C GLY A 83 -10.17 20.36 18.74
N LYS A 84 -9.73 20.79 17.54
CA LYS A 84 -8.32 20.78 17.09
C LYS A 84 -7.55 19.52 17.52
N SER A 85 -7.65 18.45 16.73
CA SER A 85 -6.66 17.38 16.76
C SER A 85 -5.27 18.01 16.59
N ASN A 86 -4.30 17.62 17.44
CA ASN A 86 -2.90 17.75 17.10
C ASN A 86 -2.67 16.89 15.85
N LEU A 87 -2.97 17.45 14.68
CA LEU A 87 -2.67 16.85 13.39
C LEU A 87 -1.15 16.73 13.37
N VAL A 88 -0.65 15.50 13.50
CA VAL A 88 0.76 15.24 13.27
C VAL A 88 1.04 15.72 11.85
N THR A 89 1.74 16.85 11.77
CA THR A 89 2.00 17.51 10.50
C THR A 89 2.80 16.56 9.64
N TYR A 90 2.36 16.37 8.40
CA TYR A 90 3.06 15.52 7.44
C TYR A 90 4.55 15.88 7.38
N LYS A 91 5.40 14.85 7.45
CA LYS A 91 6.81 14.95 7.11
C LYS A 91 7.17 13.83 6.16
N ARG A 92 7.87 14.18 5.07
CA ARG A 92 8.31 13.19 4.07
C ARG A 92 9.17 12.08 4.69
N SER A 93 9.97 12.41 5.70
CA SER A 93 10.83 11.46 6.42
C SER A 93 10.07 10.35 7.17
N TYR A 94 8.75 10.47 7.34
CA TYR A 94 7.93 9.38 7.88
C TYR A 94 7.80 8.19 6.92
N PHE A 95 8.10 8.40 5.64
CA PHE A 95 8.13 7.40 4.57
C PHE A 95 9.55 6.87 4.29
N GLY A 96 10.50 7.12 5.18
CA GLY A 96 11.89 6.70 5.03
C GLY A 96 12.82 7.82 4.58
N HIS A 97 13.99 7.43 4.10
CA HIS A 97 15.10 8.34 3.79
C HIS A 97 15.12 8.81 2.34
N GLY A 98 14.14 8.36 1.54
CA GLY A 98 14.11 8.55 0.10
C GLY A 98 13.88 7.22 -0.61
N TRP A 99 14.63 6.99 -1.69
CA TRP A 99 14.67 5.72 -2.38
C TRP A 99 15.49 4.72 -1.58
N ASP A 100 14.92 3.55 -1.35
CA ASP A 100 15.58 2.48 -0.60
C ASP A 100 16.57 1.72 -1.50
N ASP A 101 17.55 1.07 -0.89
CA ASP A 101 18.50 0.16 -1.54
C ASP A 101 18.49 -1.13 -0.69
N GLU A 102 17.44 -1.94 -0.92
CA GLU A 102 17.07 -3.04 -0.03
C GLU A 102 18.10 -4.18 -0.10
N ASP A 103 18.62 -4.46 -1.29
CA ASP A 103 19.60 -5.52 -1.54
C ASP A 103 21.06 -5.04 -1.45
N ARG A 104 21.28 -3.72 -1.33
CA ARG A 104 22.57 -3.07 -1.12
C ARG A 104 23.51 -3.29 -2.30
N ASP A 105 22.96 -3.31 -3.50
CA ASP A 105 23.71 -3.48 -4.74
C ASP A 105 24.19 -2.14 -5.34
N CYS A 106 23.90 -1.00 -4.68
CA CYS A 106 24.09 0.41 -5.07
C CYS A 106 22.98 1.02 -5.96
N GLN A 107 22.05 0.22 -6.46
CA GLN A 107 20.93 0.65 -7.27
C GLN A 107 19.70 0.85 -6.38
N ASN A 108 19.56 2.05 -5.84
CA ASN A 108 18.33 2.38 -5.11
C ASN A 108 17.08 2.27 -5.99
N THR A 109 15.89 2.26 -5.38
CA THR A 109 14.60 2.08 -6.04
C THR A 109 14.38 2.95 -7.27
N ARG A 110 14.93 4.18 -7.30
CA ARG A 110 14.85 5.01 -8.50
C ARG A 110 15.59 4.37 -9.68
N GLN A 111 16.80 3.86 -9.46
CA GLN A 111 17.59 3.19 -10.49
C GLN A 111 16.91 1.89 -10.92
N GLU A 112 16.42 1.09 -9.98
CA GLU A 112 15.67 -0.14 -10.27
C GLU A 112 14.44 0.13 -11.15
N VAL A 113 13.67 1.19 -10.85
CA VAL A 113 12.53 1.59 -11.67
C VAL A 113 12.99 2.06 -13.05
N LEU A 114 14.07 2.84 -13.16
CA LEU A 114 14.60 3.26 -14.46
C LEU A 114 15.04 2.05 -15.31
N ILE A 115 15.67 1.05 -14.70
CA ILE A 115 16.11 -0.17 -15.39
C ILE A 115 14.91 -1.00 -15.84
N SER A 116 14.01 -1.32 -14.90
CA SER A 116 12.88 -2.23 -15.14
C SER A 116 11.81 -1.66 -16.08
N THR A 117 11.67 -0.33 -16.15
CA THR A 117 10.64 0.32 -16.99
C THR A 117 11.15 0.80 -18.34
N SER A 118 12.45 0.68 -18.61
CA SER A 118 13.00 1.05 -19.92
C SER A 118 12.59 0.04 -20.99
N ALA A 119 12.05 0.52 -22.11
CA ALA A 119 11.69 -0.29 -23.28
C ALA A 119 12.90 -0.68 -24.15
N ALA A 120 14.10 -0.26 -23.75
CA ALA A 120 15.38 -0.62 -24.37
C ALA A 120 16.46 -0.74 -23.29
N SER A 121 17.59 -1.37 -23.61
CA SER A 121 18.73 -1.42 -22.69
C SER A 121 19.14 -0.03 -22.22
N VAL A 122 19.35 0.10 -20.91
CA VAL A 122 19.84 1.36 -20.31
C VAL A 122 21.34 1.52 -20.53
N ARG A 123 21.84 2.74 -20.35
CA ARG A 123 23.27 3.02 -20.23
C ARG A 123 23.56 3.58 -18.85
N PHE A 124 24.63 3.06 -18.26
CA PHE A 124 25.12 3.52 -16.96
C PHE A 124 26.17 4.63 -17.12
N ALA A 125 26.41 5.35 -16.04
CA ALA A 125 27.42 6.39 -15.98
C ALA A 125 28.85 5.84 -16.06
N ASP A 126 29.05 4.63 -15.53
CA ASP A 126 30.31 3.91 -15.44
C ASP A 126 30.03 2.40 -15.31
N ASN A 127 31.09 1.61 -15.19
CA ASN A 127 31.01 0.14 -15.10
C ASN A 127 30.54 -0.38 -13.73
N GLN A 128 30.32 0.49 -12.73
CA GLN A 128 29.72 0.08 -11.45
C GLN A 128 28.20 -0.08 -11.56
N GLU A 129 27.60 0.41 -12.64
CA GLU A 129 26.17 0.28 -12.94
C GLU A 129 25.21 0.87 -11.88
N CYS A 130 25.70 1.66 -10.93
CA CYS A 130 24.88 2.28 -9.88
C CYS A 130 23.98 3.42 -10.38
N ARG A 131 24.24 3.98 -11.57
CA ARG A 131 23.55 5.18 -12.03
C ARG A 131 23.21 5.11 -13.50
N VAL A 132 21.91 5.02 -13.79
CA VAL A 132 21.37 5.12 -15.14
C VAL A 132 21.49 6.55 -15.65
N THR A 133 21.97 6.70 -16.89
CA THR A 133 22.10 8.00 -17.58
C THR A 133 21.19 8.09 -18.80
N PHE A 134 20.90 6.96 -19.43
CA PHE A 134 20.11 6.90 -20.65
C PHE A 134 19.27 5.63 -20.70
N GLY A 135 18.11 5.70 -21.34
CA GLY A 135 17.20 4.58 -21.56
C GLY A 135 16.11 4.97 -22.56
N ARG A 136 15.00 4.23 -22.57
CA ARG A 136 13.81 4.58 -23.36
C ARG A 136 12.56 4.37 -22.52
N TRP A 137 12.06 5.43 -21.91
CA TRP A 137 10.87 5.37 -21.06
C TRP A 137 9.66 5.97 -21.76
N ILE A 138 8.51 5.32 -21.62
CA ILE A 138 7.24 5.85 -22.09
C ILE A 138 6.55 6.49 -20.88
N SER A 139 6.38 7.82 -20.91
CA SER A 139 5.74 8.54 -19.82
C SER A 139 4.31 8.06 -19.63
N MET A 140 3.96 7.62 -18.42
CA MET A 140 2.58 7.22 -18.14
C MET A 140 1.63 8.43 -18.25
N TYR A 141 2.10 9.66 -18.02
CA TYR A 141 1.24 10.85 -17.99
C TYR A 141 0.99 11.47 -19.36
N SER A 142 1.94 11.40 -20.28
CA SER A 142 1.85 12.06 -21.58
C SER A 142 1.92 11.11 -22.77
N GLY A 143 2.36 9.87 -22.57
CA GLY A 143 2.71 8.93 -23.64
C GLY A 143 4.00 9.28 -24.39
N LYS A 144 4.68 10.38 -24.05
CA LYS A 144 5.92 10.78 -24.71
C LYS A 144 7.06 9.83 -24.34
N ILE A 145 7.99 9.68 -25.28
CA ILE A 145 9.22 8.92 -25.07
C ILE A 145 10.28 9.83 -24.46
N LEU A 146 10.87 9.40 -23.36
CA LEU A 146 11.94 10.06 -22.63
C LEU A 146 13.21 9.22 -22.73
N PHE A 147 14.36 9.86 -22.88
CA PHE A 147 15.64 9.18 -23.13
C PHE A 147 16.73 9.51 -22.11
N ASP A 148 16.76 10.74 -21.65
CA ASP A 148 17.75 11.25 -20.71
C ASP A 148 17.24 11.07 -19.27
N ALA A 149 17.93 10.24 -18.49
CA ALA A 149 17.53 9.92 -17.11
C ALA A 149 17.45 11.16 -16.22
N SER A 150 18.21 12.22 -16.52
CA SER A 150 18.17 13.48 -15.77
C SER A 150 16.88 14.27 -15.97
N LYS A 151 16.14 13.99 -17.05
CA LYS A 151 14.85 14.63 -17.38
C LYS A 151 13.64 13.79 -16.93
N VAL A 152 13.88 12.58 -16.42
CA VAL A 152 12.86 11.64 -15.96
C VAL A 152 12.77 11.67 -14.44
N ASP A 153 11.61 12.02 -13.93
CA ASP A 153 11.28 11.79 -12.53
C ASP A 153 10.66 10.40 -12.37
N ILE A 154 10.93 9.76 -11.24
CA ILE A 154 10.13 8.62 -10.78
C ILE A 154 9.10 9.18 -9.80
N ASP A 155 7.84 9.25 -10.22
CA ASP A 155 6.75 9.81 -9.44
C ASP A 155 5.94 8.72 -8.73
N HIS A 156 5.41 9.07 -7.55
CA HIS A 156 4.43 8.30 -6.81
C HIS A 156 3.04 8.56 -7.41
N VAL A 157 2.42 7.57 -8.05
CA VAL A 157 1.06 7.66 -8.62
C VAL A 157 0.07 8.17 -7.56
N VAL A 158 0.11 7.57 -6.36
CA VAL A 158 -0.52 8.07 -5.14
C VAL A 158 0.54 8.82 -4.32
N PRO A 159 0.46 10.16 -4.20
CA PRO A 159 1.47 10.94 -3.50
C PRO A 159 1.62 10.57 -2.01
N LEU A 160 2.85 10.64 -1.49
CA LEU A 160 3.11 10.33 -0.07
C LEU A 160 2.31 11.21 0.91
N LYS A 161 2.18 12.51 0.61
CA LYS A 161 1.39 13.43 1.43
C LYS A 161 -0.11 13.11 1.33
N TRP A 162 -0.62 12.84 0.13
CA TRP A 162 -2.00 12.42 -0.05
C TRP A 162 -2.27 11.15 0.76
N ALA A 163 -1.43 10.13 0.63
CA ALA A 163 -1.55 8.90 1.40
C ALA A 163 -1.55 9.15 2.93
N TRP A 164 -0.72 10.08 3.42
CA TRP A 164 -0.69 10.48 4.83
C TRP A 164 -2.06 10.96 5.33
N GLU A 165 -2.67 11.87 4.59
CA GLU A 165 -3.97 12.48 4.88
C GLU A 165 -5.11 11.45 4.75
N HIS A 166 -4.90 10.39 3.99
CA HIS A 166 -5.91 9.39 3.61
C HIS A 166 -5.67 8.01 4.26
N GLY A 167 -4.98 7.97 5.41
CA GLY A 167 -4.86 6.77 6.26
C GLY A 167 -3.44 6.29 6.53
N ALA A 168 -2.42 6.77 5.82
CA ALA A 168 -1.04 6.34 6.05
C ALA A 168 -0.43 6.91 7.35
N GLN A 169 -1.04 7.93 7.96
CA GLN A 169 -0.59 8.47 9.24
C GLN A 169 -0.59 7.43 10.38
N VAL A 170 -1.51 6.47 10.36
CA VAL A 170 -1.60 5.40 11.39
C VAL A 170 -0.73 4.18 11.08
N TRP A 171 -0.11 4.13 9.90
CA TRP A 171 0.77 3.02 9.56
C TRP A 171 2.03 3.02 10.42
N ASN A 172 2.60 1.83 10.64
CA ASN A 172 3.97 1.75 11.15
C ASN A 172 4.98 2.25 10.09
N LYS A 173 6.22 2.50 10.52
CA LYS A 173 7.28 3.01 9.65
C LYS A 173 7.55 2.09 8.45
N THR A 174 7.67 0.78 8.69
CA THR A 174 7.95 -0.22 7.65
C THR A 174 6.91 -0.21 6.53
N LYS A 175 5.61 -0.13 6.85
CA LYS A 175 4.55 -0.07 5.84
C LYS A 175 4.61 1.23 5.02
N ARG A 176 5.00 2.36 5.64
CA ARG A 176 5.22 3.62 4.91
C ARG A 176 6.42 3.55 3.97
N GLU A 177 7.52 2.96 4.41
CA GLU A 177 8.72 2.74 3.57
C GLU A 177 8.40 1.80 2.41
N GLN A 178 7.66 0.71 2.67
CA GLN A 178 7.18 -0.18 1.62
C GLN A 178 6.28 0.56 0.61
N PHE A 179 5.36 1.42 1.07
CA PHE A 179 4.52 2.22 0.16
C PHE A 179 5.33 3.20 -0.70
N ALA A 180 6.39 3.78 -0.13
CA ALA A 180 7.23 4.74 -0.82
C ALA A 180 8.12 4.09 -1.88
N ASN A 181 8.49 2.82 -1.71
CA ASN A 181 9.40 2.12 -2.61
C ASN A 181 8.74 1.02 -3.45
N ASP A 182 7.44 0.78 -3.29
CA ASP A 182 6.72 -0.22 -4.10
C ASP A 182 6.65 0.20 -5.58
N PRO A 183 7.22 -0.59 -6.52
CA PRO A 183 7.21 -0.28 -7.95
C PRO A 183 5.81 -0.07 -8.53
N ILE A 184 4.75 -0.65 -7.92
CA ILE A 184 3.38 -0.41 -8.37
C ILE A 184 2.96 1.05 -8.19
N ASN A 185 3.53 1.77 -7.22
CA ASN A 185 3.27 3.18 -7.01
C ASN A 185 4.23 4.08 -7.81
N LEU A 186 5.22 3.53 -8.51
CA LEU A 186 6.29 4.31 -9.14
C LEU A 186 6.19 4.30 -10.67
N VAL A 187 6.36 5.48 -11.28
CA VAL A 187 6.30 5.65 -12.74
C VAL A 187 7.33 6.66 -13.27
N PRO A 188 7.98 6.38 -14.41
CA PRO A 188 8.80 7.37 -15.10
C PRO A 188 7.92 8.41 -15.79
N VAL A 189 8.15 9.69 -15.50
CA VAL A 189 7.37 10.82 -16.02
C VAL A 189 8.26 12.04 -16.24
N GLU A 190 7.76 13.03 -16.98
CA GLU A 190 8.42 14.33 -17.09
C GLU A 190 8.40 15.06 -15.75
N ALA A 191 9.55 15.65 -15.38
CA ALA A 191 9.68 16.41 -14.15
C ALA A 191 8.74 17.63 -14.06
N SER A 192 8.29 18.17 -15.19
CA SER A 192 7.30 19.26 -15.21
C SER A 192 5.90 18.79 -14.83
N LEU A 193 5.48 17.61 -15.30
CA LEU A 193 4.18 17.03 -14.97
C LEU A 193 4.14 16.55 -13.52
N ASN A 194 5.23 15.93 -13.04
CA ASN A 194 5.37 15.57 -11.62
C ASN A 194 5.20 16.81 -10.72
N ARG A 195 5.90 17.91 -11.04
CA ARG A 195 5.77 19.18 -10.31
C ARG A 195 4.37 19.79 -10.38
N SER A 196 3.70 19.68 -11.52
CA SER A 196 2.31 20.13 -11.70
C SER A 196 1.33 19.35 -10.79
N LYS A 197 1.52 18.02 -10.71
CA LYS A 197 0.75 17.12 -9.85
C LYS A 197 1.01 17.41 -8.36
N GLY A 198 2.28 17.40 -7.94
CA GLY A 198 2.63 17.55 -6.53
C GLY A 198 1.97 16.50 -5.64
N ALA A 199 1.25 16.95 -4.61
CA ALA A 199 0.57 16.10 -3.63
C ALA A 199 -0.93 15.86 -3.92
N LYS A 200 -1.40 16.25 -5.10
CA LYS A 200 -2.83 16.28 -5.45
C LYS A 200 -3.44 14.90 -5.65
N GLY A 201 -4.71 14.77 -5.27
CA GLY A 201 -5.56 13.61 -5.55
C GLY A 201 -6.14 13.60 -6.96
N LEU A 202 -7.00 12.61 -7.24
CA LEU A 202 -7.68 12.46 -8.54
C LEU A 202 -8.67 13.59 -8.86
N ASP A 203 -9.15 14.27 -7.84
CA ASP A 203 -10.08 15.40 -7.87
C ASP A 203 -9.38 16.74 -8.20
N GLU A 204 -8.11 16.86 -7.85
CA GLU A 204 -7.32 18.08 -8.01
C GLU A 204 -6.37 18.03 -9.23
N TRP A 205 -5.97 16.84 -9.68
CA TRP A 205 -5.06 16.69 -10.83
C TRP A 205 -5.27 15.40 -11.60
N LEU A 206 -5.25 15.51 -12.93
CA LEU A 206 -5.20 14.38 -13.84
C LEU A 206 -4.11 14.61 -14.89
N PRO A 207 -3.47 13.55 -15.39
CA PRO A 207 -2.48 13.67 -16.44
C PRO A 207 -3.12 14.16 -17.75
N PRO A 208 -2.34 14.83 -18.62
CA PRO A 208 -2.83 15.33 -19.90
C PRO A 208 -3.26 14.20 -20.86
N ALA A 209 -2.69 13.00 -20.72
CA ALA A 209 -3.07 11.79 -21.45
C ALA A 209 -3.24 10.60 -20.47
N ASN A 210 -3.70 9.45 -20.98
CA ASN A 210 -3.79 8.18 -20.23
C ASN A 210 -4.56 8.24 -18.90
N GLN A 211 -5.56 9.14 -18.78
CA GLN A 211 -6.29 9.34 -17.53
C GLN A 211 -6.98 8.08 -17.01
N ALA A 212 -7.53 7.23 -17.89
CA ALA A 212 -8.15 5.97 -17.49
C ALA A 212 -7.14 5.02 -16.82
N GLN A 213 -5.95 4.88 -17.40
CA GLN A 213 -4.86 4.09 -16.84
C GLN A 213 -4.40 4.66 -15.49
N TYR A 214 -4.23 5.99 -15.41
CA TYR A 214 -3.85 6.67 -14.17
C TYR A 214 -4.87 6.43 -13.05
N LYS A 215 -6.17 6.64 -13.31
CA LYS A 215 -7.25 6.41 -12.34
C LYS A 215 -7.29 4.95 -11.87
N ALA A 216 -7.23 4.00 -12.81
CA ALA A 216 -7.23 2.57 -12.48
C ALA A 216 -6.03 2.18 -11.61
N ARG A 217 -4.84 2.70 -11.92
CA ARG A 217 -3.63 2.44 -11.13
C ARG A 217 -3.71 3.09 -9.74
N PHE A 218 -4.17 4.34 -9.67
CA PHE A 218 -4.39 5.05 -8.39
C PHE A 218 -5.34 4.26 -7.50
N GLN A 219 -6.52 3.87 -8.02
CA GLN A 219 -7.50 3.07 -7.28
C GLN A 219 -6.92 1.73 -6.82
N ARG A 220 -6.16 1.04 -7.66
CA ARG A 220 -5.49 -0.22 -7.29
C ARG A 220 -4.54 -0.04 -6.11
N ILE A 221 -3.79 1.06 -6.06
CA ILE A 221 -2.86 1.36 -4.97
C ILE A 221 -3.64 1.71 -3.69
N VAL A 222 -4.68 2.54 -3.79
CA VAL A 222 -5.57 2.87 -2.67
C VAL A 222 -6.12 1.60 -2.03
N LEU A 223 -6.64 0.68 -2.85
CA LEU A 223 -7.15 -0.61 -2.39
C LEU A 223 -6.06 -1.51 -1.79
N LYS A 224 -4.90 -1.63 -2.45
CA LYS A 224 -3.78 -2.47 -1.97
C LYS A 224 -3.33 -2.06 -0.57
N TYR A 225 -3.32 -0.77 -0.27
CA TYR A 225 -2.78 -0.24 0.97
C TYR A 225 -3.82 0.08 2.05
N GLY A 226 -5.11 0.00 1.70
CA GLY A 226 -6.22 0.36 2.59
C GLY A 226 -6.26 1.87 2.87
N LEU A 227 -6.07 2.69 1.84
CA LEU A 227 -6.28 4.14 1.89
C LEU A 227 -7.75 4.47 1.61
N HIS A 228 -8.17 5.68 1.92
CA HIS A 228 -9.55 6.16 1.72
C HIS A 228 -9.58 7.40 0.82
N TYR A 229 -10.76 7.73 0.27
CA TYR A 229 -11.00 9.00 -0.42
C TYR A 229 -11.66 9.99 0.52
#